data_AF-A3TTG8-F1
#
_entry.id   AF-A3TTG8-F1
#
_cell.length_a   1.000
_cell.length_b   1.000
_cell.length_c   1.000
_cell.angle_alpha   90.00
_cell.angle_beta   90.00
_cell.angle_gamma   90.00
#
_symmetry.space_group_name_H-M   'P 1'
#
loop_
_entity.id
_entity.type
_entity.pdbx_description
1 polymer ?
#
loop_
_entity_poly.entity_id
_entity_poly.type
_entity_poly.pdbx_seq_one_letter_code
_entity_poly.pdbx_strand_id
1 'polypeptide(L)' 'MNEPEPYTHAWWMQKPPEPLADMVRRFQERGHLQTPAVQKVLRKKLPPLEVAEEIDRDVAALWKRVQR' A
#
# COMPACT_ATOMS: atom_id res chain seq x y z
N MET A 1 -8.93 26.36 6.27
CA MET A 1 -8.94 24.98 6.79
C MET A 1 -7.55 24.73 7.34
N ASN A 2 -7.41 24.31 8.61
CA ASN A 2 -6.11 23.93 9.16
C ASN A 2 -5.72 22.57 8.58
N GLU A 3 -4.62 22.51 7.83
CA GLU A 3 -4.03 21.23 7.46
C GLU A 3 -3.55 20.52 8.75
N PRO A 4 -3.80 19.22 8.90
CA PRO A 4 -3.38 18.47 10.07
C PRO A 4 -1.86 18.43 10.16
N GLU A 5 -1.33 18.45 11.38
CA GLU A 5 0.12 18.36 11.60
C GLU A 5 0.72 17.11 10.92
N PRO A 6 1.91 17.22 10.29
CA PRO A 6 2.54 16.10 9.61
C PRO A 6 2.65 14.86 10.49
N TYR A 7 2.48 13.68 9.90
CA TYR A 7 2.57 12.37 10.55
C TYR A 7 1.50 12.07 11.62
N THR A 8 0.51 12.94 11.82
CA THR A 8 -0.67 12.62 12.64
C THR A 8 -1.60 11.64 11.91
N HIS A 9 -2.45 10.94 12.66
CA HIS A 9 -3.48 10.06 12.07
C HIS A 9 -4.38 10.83 11.08
N ALA A 10 -4.79 12.06 11.43
CA ALA A 10 -5.58 12.92 10.56
C ALA A 10 -4.84 13.28 9.26
N TRP A 11 -3.52 13.50 9.32
CA TRP A 11 -2.68 13.73 8.14
C TRP A 11 -2.58 12.50 7.24
N TRP A 12 -2.46 11.31 7.83
CA TRP A 12 -2.48 10.05 7.08
C TRP A 12 -3.84 9.77 6.43
N MET A 13 -4.94 10.08 7.10
CA MET A 13 -6.30 9.88 6.58
C MET A 13 -6.65 10.82 5.41
N GLN A 14 -5.92 11.93 5.24
CA GLN A 14 -6.08 12.80 4.07
C GLN A 14 -5.35 12.27 2.83
N LYS A 15 -4.43 11.31 3.00
CA LYS A 15 -3.69 10.74 1.89
C LYS A 15 -4.38 9.49 1.39
N PRO A 16 -4.51 9.31 0.06
CA PRO A 16 -4.89 8.01 -0.45
C PRO A 16 -3.86 6.97 0.03
N PRO A 17 -4.30 5.77 0.45
CA PRO A 17 -3.38 4.71 0.78
C PRO A 17 -2.46 4.44 -0.42
N GLU A 18 -1.18 4.18 -0.15
CA GLU A 18 -0.24 3.81 -1.20
C GLU A 18 -0.70 2.50 -1.87
N PRO A 19 -0.60 2.39 -3.21
CA PRO A 19 -0.98 1.17 -3.92
C PRO A 19 -0.21 -0.04 -3.40
N LEU A 20 -0.93 -1.13 -3.14
CA LEU A 20 -0.33 -2.38 -2.68
C LEU A 20 0.64 -2.94 -3.74
N ALA A 21 0.33 -2.77 -5.03
CA ALA A 21 1.18 -3.18 -6.14
C ALA A 21 2.57 -2.52 -6.09
N ASP A 22 2.65 -1.25 -5.69
CA ASP A 22 3.94 -0.55 -5.57
C ASP A 22 4.79 -1.13 -4.43
N MET A 23 4.15 -1.52 -3.32
CA MET A 23 4.83 -2.22 -2.23
C MET A 23 5.35 -3.59 -2.68
N VAL A 24 4.55 -4.34 -3.44
CA VAL A 24 4.94 -5.66 -3.99
C VAL A 24 6.10 -5.50 -4.97
N ARG A 25 6.06 -4.52 -5.88
CA ARG A 25 7.16 -4.24 -6.83
C ARG A 25 8.45 -3.89 -6.11
N ARG A 26 8.41 -3.00 -5.13
CA ARG A 26 9.58 -2.67 -4.29
C ARG A 26 10.16 -3.88 -3.59
N PHE A 27 9.30 -4.78 -3.11
CA PHE A 27 9.76 -6.02 -2.50
C PHE A 27 10.38 -6.98 -3.52
N GLN A 28 9.84 -7.09 -4.73
CA GLN A 28 10.45 -7.90 -5.79
C GLN A 28 11.82 -7.36 -6.22
N GLU A 29 11.95 -6.04 -6.37
CA GLU A 29 13.20 -5.39 -6.79
C GLU A 29 14.27 -5.38 -5.69
N ARG A 30 13.89 -5.01 -4.46
CA ARG A 30 14.83 -4.69 -3.38
C ARG A 30 14.65 -5.54 -2.13
N GLY A 31 13.70 -6.47 -2.12
CA GLY A 31 13.44 -7.33 -0.96
C GLY A 31 14.62 -8.19 -0.56
N HIS A 32 15.51 -8.52 -1.50
CA HIS A 32 16.75 -9.23 -1.23
C HIS A 32 17.72 -8.45 -0.33
N LEU A 33 17.59 -7.12 -0.24
CA LEU A 33 18.39 -6.26 0.64
C LEU A 33 17.90 -6.28 2.09
N GLN A 34 16.72 -6.86 2.36
CA GLN A 34 16.15 -6.95 3.70
C GLN A 34 16.71 -8.14 4.46
N THR A 35 16.62 -8.12 5.80
CA THR A 35 17.05 -9.26 6.62
C THR A 35 16.22 -10.51 6.32
N PRO A 36 16.75 -11.74 6.52
CA PRO A 36 16.01 -12.97 6.24
C PRO A 36 14.68 -13.08 7.00
N ALA A 37 14.63 -12.57 8.24
CA ALA A 37 13.40 -12.53 9.03
C ALA A 37 12.33 -11.65 8.38
N VAL A 38 12.71 -10.45 7.91
CA VAL A 38 11.81 -9.53 7.21
C VAL A 38 11.35 -10.12 5.89
N GLN A 39 12.26 -10.72 5.10
CA GLN A 39 11.91 -11.39 3.85
C GLN A 39 10.89 -12.51 4.05
N LYS A 40 11.05 -13.32 5.10
CA LYS A 40 10.12 -14.41 5.44
C LYS A 40 8.72 -13.87 5.76
N VAL A 41 8.64 -12.78 6.51
CA VAL A 41 7.36 -12.14 6.84
C VAL A 41 6.72 -11.56 5.59
N LEU A 42 7.47 -10.80 4.80
CA LEU A 42 6.94 -10.15 3.59
C LEU A 42 6.50 -11.16 2.53
N ARG A 43 7.24 -12.25 2.32
CA ARG A 43 6.81 -13.36 1.42
C ARG A 43 5.52 -14.02 1.87
N LYS A 44 5.25 -14.09 3.18
CA LYS A 44 4.02 -14.69 3.72
C LYS A 44 2.82 -13.74 3.62
N LYS A 45 3.08 -12.43 3.64
CA LYS A 45 2.05 -11.39 3.80
C LYS A 45 1.70 -10.69 2.49
N LEU A 46 2.66 -10.51 1.60
CA LEU A 46 2.44 -9.85 0.32
C LEU A 46 1.79 -10.84 -0.65
N PRO A 47 0.69 -10.45 -1.30
CA PRO A 47 0.11 -11.25 -2.36
C PRO A 47 0.99 -11.19 -3.63
N PRO A 48 0.73 -12.07 -4.63
CA PRO A 48 1.30 -11.92 -5.96
C PRO A 48 0.98 -10.54 -6.56
N LEU A 49 1.86 -10.03 -7.44
CA LEU A 49 1.73 -8.69 -8.03
C LEU A 49 0.38 -8.51 -8.75
N GLU A 50 -0.05 -9.50 -9.55
CA GLU A 50 -1.31 -9.46 -10.27
C GLU A 50 -2.52 -9.28 -9.33
N VAL A 51 -2.51 -9.98 -8.19
CA VAL A 51 -3.54 -9.87 -7.16
C VAL A 51 -3.49 -8.51 -6.46
N ALA A 52 -2.29 -7.97 -6.22
CA ALA A 52 -2.15 -6.63 -5.66
C ALA A 52 -2.72 -5.55 -6.62
N GLU A 53 -2.46 -5.67 -7.92
CA GLU A 53 -2.99 -4.76 -8.94
C GLU A 53 -4.51 -4.87 -9.09
N GLU A 54 -5.08 -6.06 -8.89
CA GLU A 54 -6.54 -6.25 -8.81
C GLU A 54 -7.13 -5.54 -7.59
N ILE A 55 -6.55 -5.76 -6.40
CA ILE A 55 -6.98 -5.09 -5.17
C ILE A 55 -6.93 -3.57 -5.31
N ASP A 56 -5.84 -3.02 -5.87
CA ASP A 56 -5.71 -1.57 -6.06
C ASP A 56 -6.77 -1.01 -7.01
N ARG A 57 -7.10 -1.74 -8.09
CA ARG A 57 -8.19 -1.38 -9.00
C ARG A 57 -9.55 -1.39 -8.30
N ASP A 58 -9.83 -2.41 -7.49
CA ASP A 58 -11.09 -2.54 -6.76
C ASP A 58 -11.26 -1.46 -5.70
N VAL A 59 -10.19 -1.17 -4.95
CA VAL A 59 -10.16 -0.08 -3.96
C VAL A 59 -10.38 1.27 -4.65
N ALA A 60 -9.73 1.52 -5.78
CA ALA A 60 -9.95 2.75 -6.56
C ALA A 60 -11.40 2.86 -7.08
N ALA A 61 -11.99 1.75 -7.52
CA ALA A 61 -13.39 1.70 -7.95
C ALA A 61 -14.36 1.95 -6.78
N LEU A 62 -14.09 1.38 -5.61
CA LEU A 62 -14.85 1.62 -4.38
C LEU A 62 -14.81 3.10 -3.97
N TRP A 63 -13.63 3.71 -3.95
CA TRP A 63 -13.48 5.11 -3.58
C TRP A 63 -14.26 6.05 -4.50
N LYS A 64 -14.24 5.81 -5.82
CA LYS A 64 -15.05 6.57 -6.79
C LYS A 64 -16.56 6.49 -6.51
N ARG A 65 -17.04 5.37 -5.96
CA ARG A 65 -18.46 5.20 -5.58
C ARG A 65 -18.81 5.92 -4.29
N VAL A 66 -17.91 5.92 -3.31
CA VAL A 66 -18.12 6.55 -1.99
C VAL A 66 -18.05 8.08 -2.07
N GLN A 67 -17.29 8.65 -3.01
CA GLN A 67 -17.21 10.10 -3.22
C GLN A 67 -18.36 10.69 -4.05
N ARG A 68 -19.32 9.87 -4.49
CA ARG A 68 -20.47 10.29 -5.30
C ARG A 68 -21.71 10.50 -4.44
#